data_AF-A0A376VH31-F1
#
_entry.id   AF-A0A376VH31-F1
#
_cell.length_a   1.000
_cell.length_b   1.000
_cell.length_c   1.000
_cell.angle_alpha   90.00
_cell.angle_beta   90.00
_cell.angle_gamma   90.00
#
_symmetry.space_group_name_H-M   'P 1'
#
loop_
_entity.id
_entity.type
_entity.pdbx_description
1 polymer ?
#
loop_
_entity_poly.entity_id
_entity_poly.type
_entity_poly.pdbx_seq_one_letter_code
_entity_poly.pdbx_strand_id
1 'polypeptide(L)'
;MGLTPETIGLLLGAGLVARFLGSLLIAPRVSDPSRLISALRVLALLTLLFAVAFWAGAHVAWLMLVMIGFNLFFSPLVPLTDALANTWQKQFPLDYGKVRLWGSVAFVIGSALTG
;
A
#
# COMPACT_ATOMS: atom_id res chain seq x y z
N MET A 1 -3.59 -1.29 -29.69
CA MET A 1 -2.79 -2.50 -29.38
C MET A 1 -3.38 -3.10 -28.11
N GLY A 2 -4.47 -3.87 -28.26
CA GLY A 2 -5.16 -4.48 -27.11
C GLY A 2 -4.31 -5.58 -26.52
N LEU A 3 -4.00 -5.49 -25.23
CA LEU A 3 -3.33 -6.56 -24.50
C LEU A 3 -4.28 -7.77 -24.48
N THR A 4 -3.76 -8.94 -24.86
CA THR A 4 -4.52 -10.19 -24.76
C THR A 4 -4.90 -10.48 -23.31
N PRO A 5 -6.09 -11.02 -23.03
CA PRO A 5 -6.58 -11.29 -21.67
C PRO A 5 -5.61 -12.11 -20.82
N GLU A 6 -4.87 -13.03 -21.43
CA GLU A 6 -3.84 -13.83 -20.77
C GLU A 6 -2.71 -12.96 -20.21
N THR A 7 -2.26 -11.94 -20.97
CA THR A 7 -1.20 -11.01 -20.54
C THR A 7 -1.66 -10.17 -19.36
N ILE A 8 -2.93 -9.74 -19.35
CA ILE A 8 -3.53 -8.98 -18.24
C ILE A 8 -3.61 -9.87 -16.99
N GLY A 9 -4.07 -11.11 -17.14
CA GLY A 9 -4.12 -12.07 -16.03
C GLY A 9 -2.75 -12.34 -15.42
N LEU A 10 -1.72 -12.48 -16.26
CA LEU A 10 -0.35 -12.72 -15.82
C LEU A 10 0.26 -11.49 -15.12
N LEU A 11 -0.03 -10.28 -15.62
CA LEU A 11 0.35 -9.01 -15.00
C LEU A 11 -0.27 -8.84 -13.61
N LEU A 12 -1.57 -9.12 -13.49
CA LEU A 12 -2.28 -9.03 -12.22
C LEU A 12 -1.79 -10.09 -11.22
N GLY A 13 -1.60 -11.33 -11.67
CA GLY A 13 -1.08 -12.43 -10.85
C GLY A 13 0.34 -12.16 -10.34
N ALA A 14 1.25 -11.75 -11.23
CA ALA A 14 2.62 -11.38 -10.86
C ALA A 14 2.65 -10.18 -9.91
N GLY A 15 1.79 -9.18 -10.14
CA GLY A 15 1.61 -8.04 -9.24
C GLY A 15 1.18 -8.47 -7.83
N LEU A 16 0.24 -9.42 -7.72
CA LEU A 16 -0.23 -9.93 -6.44
C LEU A 16 0.85 -10.72 -5.68
N VAL A 17 1.62 -11.56 -6.38
CA VAL A 17 2.75 -12.30 -5.78
C VAL A 17 3.84 -11.35 -5.31
N ALA A 18 4.20 -10.36 -6.13
CA ALA A 18 5.17 -9.33 -5.75
C ALA A 18 4.69 -8.52 -4.54
N ARG A 19 3.41 -8.13 -4.53
CA ARG A 19 2.73 -7.50 -3.40
C ARG A 19 2.87 -8.33 -2.12
N PHE A 20 2.61 -9.63 -2.21
CA PHE A 20 2.71 -10.55 -1.08
C PHE A 20 4.15 -10.70 -0.56
N LEU A 21 5.13 -10.86 -1.46
CA LEU A 21 6.54 -10.93 -1.09
C LEU A 21 7.04 -9.62 -0.47
N GLY A 22 6.62 -8.49 -1.01
CA GLY A 22 6.98 -7.16 -0.53
C GLY A 22 6.50 -6.92 0.89
N SER A 23 5.22 -7.20 1.17
CA SER A 23 4.69 -7.08 2.53
C SER A 23 5.37 -8.07 3.49
N LEU A 24 5.54 -9.32 3.10
CA LEU A 24 6.11 -10.36 3.97
C LEU A 24 7.60 -10.12 4.29
N LEU A 25 8.39 -9.58 3.35
CA LEU A 25 9.82 -9.37 3.52
C LEU A 25 10.18 -7.98 4.09
N ILE A 26 9.38 -6.96 3.79
CA ILE A 26 9.68 -5.57 4.19
C ILE A 26 9.03 -5.25 5.55
N ALA A 27 7.79 -5.70 5.81
CA ALA A 27 7.11 -5.39 7.07
C ALA A 27 7.85 -5.86 8.35
N PRO A 28 8.47 -7.06 8.40
CA PRO A 28 9.21 -7.50 9.59
C PRO A 28 10.60 -6.83 9.70
N ARG A 29 11.16 -6.31 8.60
CA ARG A 29 12.48 -5.65 8.63
C ARG A 29 12.44 -4.22 9.12
N VAL A 30 11.25 -3.61 9.17
CA VAL A 30 11.06 -2.24 9.63
C VAL A 30 10.26 -2.25 10.92
N SER A 31 10.80 -2.87 11.98
CA SER A 31 10.18 -2.89 13.32
C SER A 31 10.63 -1.74 14.22
N ASP A 32 11.63 -0.95 13.79
CA ASP A 32 12.12 0.20 14.56
C ASP A 32 11.26 1.44 14.35
N PRO A 33 10.67 2.02 15.42
CA PRO A 33 9.81 3.21 15.34
C PRO A 33 10.47 4.42 14.66
N SER A 34 11.78 4.61 14.89
CA SER A 34 12.55 5.70 14.31
C SER A 34 12.81 5.51 12.81
N ARG A 35 12.94 4.25 12.36
CA ARG A 35 13.14 3.91 10.94
C ARG A 35 11.82 3.81 10.18
N LEU A 36 10.69 3.60 10.85
CA LEU A 36 9.38 3.46 10.23
C LEU A 36 9.04 4.65 9.33
N ILE A 37 9.13 5.88 9.85
CA ILE A 37 8.82 7.11 9.09
C ILE A 37 9.77 7.27 7.90
N SER A 38 11.06 7.00 8.10
CA SER A 38 12.06 7.11 7.04
C SER A 38 11.84 6.04 5.95
N ALA A 39 11.55 4.81 6.34
CA ALA A 39 11.24 3.72 5.42
C ALA A 39 9.96 4.01 4.64
N LEU A 40 8.92 4.50 5.30
CA LEU A 40 7.64 4.85 4.68
C LEU A 40 7.83 5.98 3.67
N ARG A 41 8.65 6.99 3.98
CA ARG A 41 9.05 8.04 3.01
C ARG A 41 9.82 7.49 1.81
N VAL A 42 10.81 6.62 2.04
CA VAL A 42 11.59 6.00 0.95
C VAL A 42 10.69 5.13 0.07
N LEU A 43 9.82 4.31 0.67
CA LEU A 43 8.85 3.50 -0.05
C LEU A 43 7.89 4.36 -0.86
N ALA A 44 7.38 5.46 -0.28
CA ALA A 44 6.51 6.41 -0.97
C ALA A 44 7.22 7.10 -2.16
N LEU A 45 8.48 7.50 -2.00
CA LEU A 45 9.29 8.06 -3.08
C LEU A 45 9.54 7.03 -4.20
N LEU A 46 9.83 5.77 -3.82
CA LEU A 46 9.99 4.68 -4.79
C LEU A 46 8.69 4.42 -5.54
N THR A 47 7.55 4.34 -4.85
CA THR A 47 6.25 4.18 -5.51
C THR A 47 5.92 5.34 -6.43
N LEU A 48 6.21 6.59 -6.02
CA LEU A 48 6.05 7.76 -6.87
C LEU A 48 6.93 7.68 -8.11
N LEU A 49 8.19 7.26 -7.98
CA LEU A 49 9.11 7.07 -9.10
C LEU A 49 8.55 6.04 -10.11
N PHE A 50 8.04 4.90 -9.63
CA PHE A 50 7.38 3.92 -10.49
C PHE A 50 6.09 4.46 -11.11
N ALA A 51 5.32 5.28 -10.40
CA ALA A 51 4.13 5.92 -10.96
C ALA A 51 4.49 6.88 -12.11
N VAL A 52 5.57 7.66 -11.99
CA VAL A 52 6.04 8.53 -13.08
C VAL A 52 6.64 7.70 -14.22
N ALA A 53 7.26 6.55 -13.92
CA ALA A 53 7.80 5.64 -14.92
C ALA A 53 6.72 5.04 -15.84
N PHE A 54 5.44 5.04 -15.46
CA PHE A 54 4.33 4.68 -16.36
C PHE A 54 4.26 5.60 -17.60
N TRP A 55 4.65 6.87 -17.48
CA TRP A 55 4.67 7.80 -18.61
C TRP A 55 5.91 7.68 -19.49
N ALA A 56 6.98 7.02 -19.02
CA ALA A 56 8.23 6.92 -19.75
C ALA A 56 8.23 5.87 -20.87
N GLY A 57 7.26 4.94 -20.89
CA GLY A 57 7.22 3.89 -21.91
C GLY A 57 5.90 3.12 -21.94
N ALA A 58 5.46 2.77 -23.15
CA ALA A 58 4.20 2.05 -23.38
C ALA A 58 4.40 0.57 -23.79
N HIS A 59 5.63 0.04 -23.70
CA HIS A 59 5.93 -1.35 -24.06
C HIS A 59 5.49 -2.32 -22.96
N VAL A 60 5.00 -3.50 -23.34
CA VAL A 60 4.46 -4.52 -22.40
C VAL A 60 5.49 -4.94 -21.33
N ALA A 61 6.74 -5.16 -21.72
CA ALA A 61 7.82 -5.51 -20.79
C ALA A 61 8.12 -4.38 -19.78
N TRP A 62 8.03 -3.13 -20.23
CA TRP A 62 8.20 -1.96 -19.36
C TRP A 62 7.04 -1.84 -18.37
N LEU A 63 5.80 -1.93 -18.84
CA LEU A 63 4.60 -1.90 -18.00
C LEU A 63 4.61 -3.02 -16.96
N MET A 64 5.09 -4.21 -17.32
CA MET A 64 5.22 -5.34 -16.40
C MET A 64 6.23 -5.05 -15.29
N LEU A 65 7.39 -4.49 -15.62
CA LEU A 65 8.43 -4.11 -14.66
C LEU A 65 7.92 -3.01 -13.72
N VAL A 66 7.26 -1.99 -14.27
CA VAL A 66 6.69 -0.88 -13.50
C VAL A 66 5.55 -1.35 -12.58
N MET A 67 4.65 -2.21 -13.06
CA MET A 67 3.56 -2.77 -12.25
C MET A 67 4.05 -3.65 -11.10
N ILE A 68 5.06 -4.49 -11.35
CA ILE A 68 5.66 -5.35 -10.33
C ILE A 68 6.37 -4.50 -9.29
N GLY A 69 7.21 -3.54 -9.72
CA GLY A 69 7.89 -2.60 -8.82
C GLY A 69 6.89 -1.82 -7.97
N PHE A 70 5.88 -1.23 -8.61
CA PHE A 70 4.83 -0.50 -7.92
C PHE A 70 4.11 -1.38 -6.88
N ASN A 71 3.65 -2.58 -7.23
CA ASN A 71 2.98 -3.48 -6.28
C ASN A 71 3.89 -3.93 -5.13
N LEU A 72 5.16 -4.20 -5.41
CA LEU A 72 6.15 -4.62 -4.42
C LEU A 72 6.37 -3.54 -3.35
N PHE A 73 6.45 -2.25 -3.74
CA PHE A 73 6.68 -1.14 -2.82
C PHE A 73 5.40 -0.56 -2.23
N PHE A 74 4.29 -0.59 -2.96
CA PHE A 74 2.99 -0.12 -2.47
C PHE A 74 2.37 -1.07 -1.44
N SER A 75 2.57 -2.38 -1.56
CA SER A 75 1.98 -3.33 -0.63
C SER A 75 2.43 -3.17 0.83
N PRO A 76 3.73 -3.02 1.16
CA PRO A 76 4.18 -2.81 2.53
C PRO A 76 3.81 -1.43 3.10
N LEU A 77 3.41 -0.47 2.27
CA LEU A 77 2.98 0.86 2.72
C LEU A 77 1.79 0.78 3.68
N VAL A 78 0.78 -0.05 3.38
CA VAL A 78 -0.39 -0.26 4.24
C VAL A 78 -0.03 -0.80 5.64
N PRO A 79 0.61 -1.98 5.79
CA PRO A 79 0.96 -2.51 7.10
C PRO A 79 1.99 -1.65 7.86
N LEU A 80 2.88 -0.94 7.16
CA LEU A 80 3.79 0.01 7.82
C LEU A 80 3.06 1.24 8.35
N THR A 81 2.02 1.71 7.65
CA THR A 81 1.19 2.83 8.12
C THR A 81 0.37 2.41 9.34
N ASP A 82 -0.17 1.18 9.35
CA ASP A 82 -0.83 0.60 10.52
C ASP A 82 0.15 0.44 11.70
N ALA A 83 1.37 -0.03 11.45
CA ALA A 83 2.40 -0.14 12.47
C ALA A 83 2.80 1.23 13.05
N LEU A 84 2.87 2.27 12.21
CA LEU A 84 3.11 3.66 12.63
C LEU A 84 1.99 4.17 13.53
N ALA A 85 0.73 3.96 13.11
CA ALA A 85 -0.45 4.35 13.86
C ALA A 85 -0.48 3.66 15.23
N ASN A 86 -0.11 2.37 15.30
CA ASN A 86 -0.04 1.61 16.55
C ASN A 86 1.11 2.10 17.46
N THR A 87 2.26 2.51 16.89
CA THR A 87 3.35 3.13 17.69
C THR A 87 2.92 4.49 18.24
N TRP A 88 2.22 5.30 17.44
CA TRP A 88 1.64 6.57 17.86
C TRP A 88 0.55 6.39 18.92
N GLN A 89 -0.29 5.36 18.81
CA GLN A 89 -1.28 4.98 19.82
C GLN A 89 -0.65 4.53 21.15
N LYS A 90 0.55 3.97 21.13
CA LYS A 90 1.29 3.65 22.36
C LYS A 90 1.91 4.90 22.99
N GLN A 91 2.18 5.94 22.21
CA GLN A 91 2.72 7.23 22.69
C GLN A 91 1.63 8.19 23.18
N PHE A 92 0.44 8.14 22.58
CA PHE A 92 -0.75 8.86 23.04
C PHE A 92 -1.82 7.84 23.44
N PRO A 93 -2.21 7.74 24.73
CA PRO A 93 -3.32 6.88 25.15
C PRO A 93 -4.62 7.43 24.57
N LEU A 94 -4.87 7.15 23.30
CA LEU A 94 -6.14 7.39 22.65
C LEU A 94 -7.12 6.39 23.24
N ASP A 95 -8.12 6.89 23.96
CA ASP A 95 -9.25 6.10 24.47
C ASP A 95 -9.85 5.28 23.32
N TYR A 96 -9.45 4.02 23.21
CA TYR A 96 -9.79 3.11 22.12
C TYR A 96 -11.32 2.99 21.95
N GLY A 97 -12.06 3.16 23.04
CA GLY A 97 -13.53 3.20 23.05
C GLY A 97 -14.13 4.38 22.27
N LYS A 98 -13.51 5.56 22.30
CA LYS A 98 -14.00 6.75 21.58
C LYS A 98 -13.77 6.62 20.08
N VAL A 99 -12.62 6.07 19.66
CA VAL A 99 -12.29 5.88 18.24
C VAL A 99 -13.26 4.89 17.57
N ARG A 100 -13.63 3.80 18.25
CA ARG A 100 -14.62 2.85 17.74
C ARG A 100 -16.02 3.46 17.61
N LEU A 101 -16.39 4.35 18.53
CA LEU A 101 -17.67 5.07 18.47
C LEU A 101 -17.77 5.95 17.22
N TRP A 102 -16.73 6.73 16.92
CA TRP A 102 -16.68 7.56 15.71
C TRP A 102 -16.72 6.73 14.43
N GLY A 103 -16.06 5.57 14.40
CA GLY A 103 -16.13 4.64 13.27
C GLY A 103 -17.54 4.13 13.00
N SER A 104 -18.28 3.74 14.04
CA SER A 104 -19.69 3.33 13.90
C SER A 104 -20.59 4.48 13.44
N VAL A 105 -20.41 5.69 13.97
CA VAL A 105 -21.19 6.87 13.56
C VAL A 105 -20.96 7.21 12.09
N ALA A 106 -19.70 7.20 11.64
CA ALA A 106 -19.34 7.43 10.25
C ALA A 106 -19.93 6.36 9.32
N PHE A 107 -19.92 5.09 9.74
CA PHE A 107 -20.52 3.99 8.98
C PHE A 107 -22.04 4.14 8.84
N VAL A 108 -22.74 4.46 9.93
CA VAL A 108 -24.20 4.68 9.92
C VAL A 108 -24.57 5.84 9.00
N ILE A 109 -23.88 6.99 9.14
CA ILE A 109 -24.13 8.16 8.28
C ILE A 109 -23.83 7.82 6.82
N GLY A 110 -22.71 7.14 6.53
CA GLY A 110 -22.36 6.72 5.18
C GLY A 110 -23.41 5.79 4.58
N SER A 111 -23.88 4.79 5.33
CA SER A 111 -24.95 3.89 4.87
C SER A 111 -26.29 4.61 4.65
N ALA A 112 -26.59 5.66 5.41
CA ALA A 112 -27.83 6.44 5.25
C ALA A 112 -27.78 7.43 4.08
N LEU A 113 -26.60 7.91 3.71
CA LEU A 113 -26.40 8.84 2.58
C LEU A 113 -26.26 8.14 1.23
N THR A 114 -25.75 6.91 1.24
CA THR A 114 -25.51 6.11 0.03
C THR A 114 -26.54 5.00 -0.17
N GLY A 115 -27.50 4.87 0.76
CA GLY A 115 -28.62 3.94 0.70
C GLY A 115 -29.82 4.50 -0.05
#